data_AF-A0A7V4LVT3-F1
#
_entry.id   AF-A0A7V4LVT3-F1
#
_cell.length_a   1.000
_cell.length_b   1.000
_cell.length_c   1.000
_cell.angle_alpha   90.00
_cell.angle_beta   90.00
_cell.angle_gamma   90.00
#
_symmetry.space_group_name_H-M   'P 1'
#
loop_
_entity.id
_entity.type
_entity.pdbx_description
1 polymer ?
#
loop_
_entity_poly.entity_id
_entity_poly.type
_entity_poly.pdbx_seq_one_letter_code
_entity_poly.pdbx_strand_id
1 'polypeptide(L)' 'MITKDISIEDLVRELPSAVKYLMEKGIKCLACGEPIWGTLESAAKEKGFSDKEIEKFVTDLNNLKNNNS' A
#
# COMPACT_ATOMS: atom_id res chain seq x y z
N MET A 1 -12.39 2.52 -4.76
CA MET A 1 -12.32 1.73 -3.51
C MET A 1 -10.99 1.01 -3.56
N ILE A 2 -10.18 1.09 -2.49
CA ILE A 2 -8.85 0.49 -2.50
C ILE A 2 -9.00 -1.02 -2.22
N THR A 3 -8.28 -1.87 -2.95
CA THR A 3 -8.26 -3.33 -2.77
C THR A 3 -6.82 -3.83 -2.67
N LYS A 4 -6.62 -5.08 -2.24
CA LYS A 4 -5.28 -5.69 -2.15
C LYS A 4 -4.61 -5.91 -3.52
N ASP A 5 -5.41 -6.02 -4.58
CA ASP A 5 -4.96 -6.11 -5.98
C ASP A 5 -4.61 -4.75 -6.59
N ILE A 6 -4.84 -3.63 -5.88
CA ILE A 6 -4.45 -2.32 -6.39
C ILE A 6 -2.95 -2.28 -6.63
N SER A 7 -2.55 -1.73 -7.78
CA SER A 7 -1.14 -1.42 -8.04
C SER A 7 -0.73 -0.29 -7.11
N ILE A 8 0.46 -0.39 -6.50
CA ILE A 8 0.96 0.69 -5.63
C ILE A 8 0.98 2.02 -6.39
N GLU A 9 1.33 2.02 -7.68
CA GLU A 9 1.29 3.23 -8.52
C GLU A 9 -0.11 3.89 -8.55
N ASP A 10 -1.16 3.09 -8.73
CA ASP A 10 -2.53 3.58 -8.79
C ASP A 10 -3.01 4.03 -7.40
N LEU A 11 -2.65 3.27 -6.36
CA LEU A 11 -2.88 3.64 -4.97
C LEU A 11 -2.26 4.99 -4.62
N VAL A 12 -1.03 5.25 -5.04
CA VAL A 12 -0.33 6.52 -4.77
C VAL A 12 -0.93 7.66 -5.60
N ARG A 13 -1.39 7.38 -6.83
CA ARG A 13 -2.13 8.35 -7.64
C ARG A 13 -3.46 8.75 -7.01
N GLU A 14 -4.22 7.79 -6.50
CA GLU A 14 -5.50 8.04 -5.84
C GLU A 14 -5.36 8.60 -4.42
N LEU A 15 -4.34 8.15 -3.69
CA LEU A 15 -4.10 8.49 -2.28
C LEU A 15 -2.58 8.64 -2.05
N PRO A 16 -2.00 9.82 -2.30
CA PRO A 16 -0.56 10.04 -2.11
C PRO A 16 -0.12 9.82 -0.65
N SER A 17 -1.02 10.03 0.30
CA SER A 17 -0.82 9.73 1.73
C SER A 17 -0.59 8.25 2.02
N ALA A 18 -0.99 7.34 1.12
CA ALA A 18 -0.76 5.91 1.24
C ALA A 18 0.74 5.57 1.24
N VAL A 19 1.58 6.34 0.52
CA VAL A 19 3.04 6.16 0.53
C VAL A 19 3.57 6.24 1.96
N LYS A 20 3.17 7.29 2.69
CA LYS A 20 3.60 7.50 4.07
C LYS A 20 3.15 6.35 4.96
N TYR A 21 1.88 5.95 4.85
CA TYR A 21 1.32 4.82 5.60
C TYR A 21 2.13 3.53 5.37
N LEU A 22 2.39 3.17 4.11
CA LEU A 22 3.14 1.97 3.76
C LEU A 22 4.59 2.03 4.26
N MET A 23 5.24 3.20 4.15
CA MET A 23 6.58 3.41 4.70
C MET A 23 6.62 3.23 6.22
N GLU A 24 5.61 3.73 6.95
CA GLU A 24 5.49 3.53 8.40
C GLU A 24 5.31 2.06 8.79
N LYS A 25 4.66 1.27 7.93
CA LYS A 25 4.56 -0.20 8.08
C LYS A 25 5.84 -0.94 7.66
N GLY A 26 6.88 -0.25 7.20
CA GLY A 26 8.12 -0.89 6.75
C GLY A 26 8.04 -1.48 5.34
N ILE A 27 6.97 -1.20 4.60
CA ILE A 27 6.86 -1.48 3.16
C ILE A 27 7.68 -0.40 2.44
N LYS A 28 9.01 -0.56 2.47
CA LYS A 28 9.97 0.35 1.85
C LYS A 28 9.99 0.18 0.33
N CYS A 29 9.80 1.29 -0.34
CA CYS A 29 9.58 1.43 -1.78
C CYS A 29 10.81 1.93 -2.56
N LEU A 30 11.96 2.15 -1.92
CA LEU A 30 13.19 2.57 -2.59
C LEU A 30 14.38 1.74 -2.12
N ALA A 31 14.65 0.63 -2.82
CA ALA A 31 15.97 0.04 -2.84
C ALA A 31 16.44 0.05 -4.30
N CYS A 32 17.42 0.92 -4.60
CA CYS A 32 18.15 0.94 -5.87
C CYS A 32 17.30 1.20 -7.15
N GLY A 33 16.91 2.46 -7.38
CA GLY A 33 16.84 3.03 -8.73
C GLY A 33 15.72 2.63 -9.69
N GLU A 34 14.94 1.58 -9.42
CA GLU A 34 13.89 1.12 -10.34
C GLU A 34 12.56 0.89 -9.59
N PRO A 35 11.45 1.55 -9.96
CA PRO A 35 10.15 1.33 -9.32
C PRO A 35 9.55 0.02 -9.83
N ILE A 36 10.01 -1.12 -9.31
CA ILE A 36 9.25 -2.37 -9.43
C ILE A 36 8.24 -2.40 -8.29
N TRP A 37 7.11 -1.70 -8.44
CA TRP A 37 6.02 -1.75 -7.47
C TRP A 37 4.85 -2.53 -8.07
N GLY A 38 4.70 -3.78 -7.65
CA GLY A 38 3.55 -4.61 -8.01
C GLY A 38 2.27 -4.18 -7.29
N THR A 39 1.43 -5.17 -6.96
CA THR A 39 0.22 -4.93 -6.18
C THR A 39 0.52 -4.72 -4.69
N LEU A 40 -0.39 -4.08 -3.97
CA LEU A 40 -0.32 -3.95 -2.50
C LEU A 40 -0.12 -5.31 -1.83
N GLU A 41 -0.83 -6.34 -2.29
CA GLU A 41 -0.67 -7.70 -1.79
C GLU A 41 0.76 -8.22 -1.97
N SER A 42 1.32 -8.08 -3.18
CA SER A 42 2.66 -8.58 -3.50
C SER A 42 3.73 -7.90 -2.65
N ALA A 43 3.68 -6.57 -2.56
CA ALA A 43 4.62 -5.77 -1.77
C ALA A 43 4.55 -6.12 -0.27
N ALA A 44 3.34 -6.37 0.25
CA ALA A 44 3.16 -6.76 1.63
C ALA A 44 3.64 -8.22 1.88
N LYS A 45 3.31 -9.16 0.98
CA LYS A 45 3.77 -10.56 1.10
C LYS A 45 5.29 -10.68 1.03
N GLU A 46 5.96 -9.87 0.22
CA GLU A 46 7.43 -9.83 0.15
C GLU A 46 8.08 -9.43 1.49
N LYS A 47 7.39 -8.60 2.28
CA LYS A 47 7.82 -8.25 3.64
C LYS A 47 7.41 -9.28 4.70
N GLY A 48 6.70 -10.34 4.32
CA GLY A 48 6.22 -11.38 5.23
C GLY A 48 4.89 -11.06 5.91
N PHE A 49 4.13 -10.08 5.41
CA PHE A 49 2.79 -9.81 5.92
C PHE A 49 1.82 -10.92 5.49
N SER A 50 0.97 -11.35 6.42
CA SER A 50 -0.10 -12.33 6.15
C SER A 50 -1.32 -11.66 5.49
N ASP A 51 -2.16 -12.43 4.81
CA ASP A 51 -3.37 -11.90 4.15
C ASP A 51 -4.27 -11.08 5.10
N LYS A 52 -4.37 -11.47 6.38
CA LYS A 52 -5.09 -10.71 7.41
C LYS A 52 -4.53 -9.31 7.66
N GLU A 53 -3.21 -9.15 7.62
CA GLU A 53 -2.54 -7.86 7.76
C GLU A 53 -2.78 -7.00 6.51
N ILE A 54 -2.76 -7.64 5.34
CA ILE A 54 -3.04 -6.99 4.06
C ILE A 54 -4.48 -6.46 4.03
N GLU A 55 -5.45 -7.24 4.50
CA GLU A 55 -6.84 -6.78 4.65
C GLU A 55 -6.97 -5.60 5.62
N LYS A 56 -6.18 -5.59 6.71
CA LYS A 56 -6.10 -4.42 7.59
C LYS A 56 -5.56 -3.20 6.86
N PHE A 57 -4.50 -3.35 6.06
CA PHE A 57 -3.95 -2.24 5.27
C PHE A 57 -4.99 -1.69 4.30
N VAL A 58 -5.70 -2.55 3.58
CA VAL A 58 -6.79 -2.15 2.68
C VAL A 58 -7.87 -1.36 3.42
N THR A 59 -8.26 -1.83 4.61
CA THR A 59 -9.28 -1.17 5.44
C THR A 59 -8.80 0.21 5.89
N ASP A 60 -7.57 0.30 6.39
CA ASP A 60 -6.94 1.54 6.85
C ASP A 60 -6.81 2.56 5.71
N LEU A 61 -6.36 2.12 4.54
CA LEU A 61 -6.24 2.94 3.33
C LEU A 61 -7.59 3.48 2.86
N ASN A 62 -8.65 2.65 2.89
CA ASN A 62 -10.00 3.14 2.57
C ASN A 62 -10.48 4.14 3.64
N ASN A 63 -10.20 3.93 4.92
CA ASN A 63 -10.54 4.89 5.97
C ASN A 63 -9.80 6.22 5.78
N LEU A 64 -8.49 6.18 5.46
CA LEU A 64 -7.68 7.34 5.14
C LEU A 64 -8.26 8.11 3.96
N LYS A 65 -8.68 7.41 2.89
CA LYS A 65 -9.33 8.03 1.73
C LYS A 65 -10.62 8.78 2.12
N ASN A 66 -11.45 8.20 3.00
CA ASN A 66 -12.70 8.82 3.44
C ASN A 66 -12.50 9.97 4.45
N ASN A 67 -11.44 9.95 5.27
CA ASN A 67 -11.18 11.00 6.26
C ASN A 67 -10.53 12.26 5.67
N ASN A 68 -10.11 12.23 4.40
CA ASN A 68 -9.56 13.39 3.67
C ASN A 68 -10.61 14.07 2.76
N SER A 69 -11.92 13.86 3.00
CA SER A 69 -13.04 14.51 2.30
C SER A 69 -13.69 15.61 3.11
#